data_AF-X0YFQ4-F1
#
_entry.id   AF-X0YFQ4-F1
#
_cell.length_a   1.000
_cell.length_b   1.000
_cell.length_c   1.000
_cell.angle_alpha   90.00
_cell.angle_beta   90.00
_cell.angle_gamma   90.00
#
_symmetry.space_group_name_H-M   'P 1'
#
loop_
_entity.id
_entity.type
_entity.pdbx_description
1 polymer ?
#
loop_
_entity_poly.entity_id
_entity_poly.type
_entity_poly.pdbx_seq_one_letter_code
_entity_poly.pdbx_strand_id
1 'polypeptide(L)'
;ARQRFVLAALAPMFYNLSIIFGAVFLSGPWGVQGLAAGVVLGSGLHLLVQVPGLFGVGMRYHLEAHWRHPGVREVGRLMLPRMAGLAAAQVNFVVAIFFASRLEEGSISALNYAWMLAIMPLALFGVAIATAVFPTMAQQVATDSLDKMQRTLYASLRYILFLIIPASVGLILLRDPLVSLLLERGEFDPRSASITSSALLF
;
A
#
# COMPACT_ATOMS: atom_id res chain seq x y z
N ALA A 1 19.42 8.16 0.46
CA ALA A 1 20.74 8.82 0.53
C ALA A 1 21.74 8.48 -0.60
N ARG A 2 21.44 7.79 -1.72
CA ARG A 2 22.37 7.71 -2.90
C ARG A 2 21.71 7.57 -4.30
N GLN A 3 20.45 8.00 -4.47
CA GLN A 3 19.73 8.07 -5.76
C GLN A 3 19.67 6.79 -6.66
N ARG A 4 20.01 5.60 -6.13
CA ARG A 4 19.74 4.32 -6.82
C ARG A 4 18.32 3.83 -6.52
N PHE A 5 17.33 4.58 -6.98
CA PHE A 5 15.91 4.28 -6.72
C PHE A 5 15.36 3.14 -7.59
N VAL A 6 16.04 2.81 -8.69
CA VAL A 6 15.55 1.82 -9.66
C VAL A 6 15.38 0.43 -9.01
N LEU A 7 16.38 -0.06 -8.29
CA LEU A 7 16.31 -1.38 -7.65
C LEU A 7 15.22 -1.44 -6.56
N ALA A 8 15.10 -0.38 -5.76
CA ALA A 8 14.06 -0.28 -4.73
C ALA A 8 12.65 -0.14 -5.32
N ALA A 9 12.51 0.53 -6.48
CA ALA A 9 11.25 0.67 -7.20
C ALA A 9 10.85 -0.61 -7.95
N LEU A 10 11.82 -1.42 -8.39
CA LEU A 10 11.57 -2.71 -9.05
C LEU A 10 11.19 -3.82 -8.07
N ALA A 11 11.62 -3.77 -6.81
CA ALA A 11 11.37 -4.83 -5.84
C ALA A 11 9.86 -5.15 -5.63
N PRO A 12 8.95 -4.17 -5.50
CA PRO A 12 7.51 -4.43 -5.48
C PRO A 12 6.97 -5.09 -6.77
N MET A 13 7.57 -4.81 -7.93
CA MET A 13 7.15 -5.44 -9.20
C MET A 13 7.44 -6.94 -9.19
N PHE A 14 8.62 -7.35 -8.72
CA PHE A 14 8.95 -8.77 -8.59
C PHE A 14 8.03 -9.49 -7.59
N TYR A 15 7.65 -8.83 -6.50
CA TYR A 15 6.67 -9.37 -5.56
C TYR A 15 5.33 -9.66 -6.26
N ASN A 16 4.78 -8.67 -6.98
CA ASN A 16 3.51 -8.83 -7.68
C ASN A 16 3.59 -9.85 -8.83
N LEU A 17 4.68 -9.85 -9.61
CA LEU A 17 4.89 -10.80 -10.70
C LEU A 17 4.97 -12.25 -10.18
N SER A 18 5.60 -12.48 -9.04
CA SER A 18 5.64 -13.80 -8.41
C SER A 18 4.28 -14.25 -7.88
N ILE A 19 3.45 -13.33 -7.37
CA ILE A 19 2.06 -13.64 -7.00
C ILE A 19 1.25 -14.03 -8.24
N ILE A 20 1.39 -13.29 -9.34
CA ILE A 20 0.74 -13.61 -10.62
C ILE A 20 1.20 -14.98 -11.13
N PHE A 21 2.51 -15.25 -11.07
CA PHE A 21 3.06 -16.55 -11.42
C PHE A 21 2.48 -17.68 -10.55
N GLY A 22 2.38 -17.47 -9.23
CA GLY A 22 1.71 -18.41 -8.32
C GLY A 22 0.25 -18.63 -8.67
N ALA A 23 -0.48 -17.56 -8.99
CA ALA A 23 -1.88 -17.60 -9.37
C ALA A 23 -2.13 -18.29 -10.72
N VAL A 24 -1.23 -18.18 -11.69
CA VAL A 24 -1.42 -18.77 -13.03
C VAL A 24 -0.91 -20.20 -13.11
N PHE A 25 0.26 -20.49 -12.52
CA PHE A 25 0.95 -21.76 -12.73
C PHE A 25 0.86 -22.73 -11.54
N LEU A 26 0.75 -22.22 -10.31
CA LEU A 26 0.77 -23.04 -9.10
C LEU A 26 -0.64 -23.24 -8.50
N SER A 27 -1.60 -22.37 -8.80
CA SER A 27 -2.96 -22.42 -8.23
C SER A 27 -3.79 -23.61 -8.72
N GLY A 28 -3.54 -24.09 -9.95
CA GLY A 28 -4.23 -25.28 -10.48
C GLY A 28 -3.95 -26.53 -9.64
N PRO A 29 -2.68 -26.98 -9.51
CA PRO A 29 -2.36 -28.18 -8.76
C PRO A 29 -2.45 -28.01 -7.23
N TRP A 30 -2.18 -26.82 -6.69
CA TRP A 30 -2.05 -26.59 -5.24
C TRP A 30 -3.12 -25.67 -4.64
N GLY A 31 -4.09 -25.22 -5.43
CA GLY A 31 -5.14 -24.29 -4.99
C GLY A 31 -4.55 -23.02 -4.36
N VAL A 32 -5.10 -22.64 -3.20
CA VAL A 32 -4.66 -21.46 -2.43
C VAL A 32 -3.18 -21.55 -2.02
N GLN A 33 -2.64 -22.75 -1.82
CA GLN A 33 -1.23 -22.93 -1.43
C GLN A 33 -0.27 -22.54 -2.57
N GLY A 34 -0.70 -22.64 -3.83
CA GLY A 34 0.06 -22.16 -4.98
C GLY A 34 0.20 -20.63 -4.99
N LEU A 35 -0.86 -19.92 -4.62
CA LEU A 35 -0.84 -18.47 -4.38
C LEU A 35 0.11 -18.11 -3.23
N ALA A 36 0.03 -18.85 -2.11
CA ALA A 36 0.93 -18.66 -0.97
C ALA A 36 2.41 -18.89 -1.34
N ALA A 37 2.71 -19.92 -2.16
CA ALA A 37 4.04 -20.16 -2.68
C ALA A 37 4.54 -18.99 -3.55
N GLY A 38 3.66 -18.41 -4.39
CA GLY A 38 3.95 -17.19 -5.15
C GLY A 38 4.30 -15.98 -4.26
N VAL A 39 3.59 -15.80 -3.14
CA VAL A 39 3.91 -14.76 -2.14
C VAL A 39 5.28 -14.99 -1.50
N VAL A 40 5.62 -16.23 -1.13
CA VAL A 40 6.93 -16.58 -0.54
C VAL A 40 8.04 -16.33 -1.54
N LEU A 41 7.89 -16.80 -2.79
CA LEU A 41 8.82 -16.54 -3.89
C LEU A 41 9.01 -15.04 -4.11
N GLY A 42 7.90 -14.30 -4.20
CA GLY A 42 7.90 -12.85 -4.38
C GLY A 42 8.63 -12.12 -3.25
N SER A 43 8.43 -12.55 -2.01
CA SER A 43 9.11 -11.98 -0.84
C SER A 43 10.63 -12.20 -0.90
N GLY A 44 11.04 -13.40 -1.32
CA GLY A 44 12.44 -13.73 -1.57
C GLY A 44 13.05 -12.84 -2.67
N LEU A 45 12.39 -12.73 -3.82
CA LEU A 45 12.86 -11.88 -4.92
C LEU A 45 12.88 -10.39 -4.54
N HIS A 46 11.89 -9.93 -3.78
CA HIS A 46 11.81 -8.56 -3.28
C HIS A 46 13.06 -8.20 -2.45
N LEU A 47 13.53 -9.13 -1.62
CA LEU A 47 14.77 -8.97 -0.86
C LEU A 47 16.00 -9.08 -1.76
N LEU A 48 16.08 -10.12 -2.60
CA LEU A 48 17.25 -10.42 -3.42
C LEU A 48 17.58 -9.31 -4.42
N VAL A 49 16.58 -8.63 -4.99
CA VAL A 49 16.80 -7.50 -5.92
C VAL A 49 17.49 -6.31 -5.23
N GLN A 50 17.32 -6.16 -3.92
CA GLN A 50 17.94 -5.08 -3.15
C GLN A 50 19.36 -5.41 -2.69
N VAL A 51 19.71 -6.71 -2.61
CA VAL A 51 21.02 -7.19 -2.10
C VAL A 51 22.22 -6.70 -2.94
N PRO A 52 22.22 -6.76 -4.29
CA PRO A 52 23.32 -6.19 -5.10
C PRO A 52 23.56 -4.70 -4.83
N GLY A 53 22.49 -3.96 -4.52
CA GLY A 53 22.58 -2.55 -4.14
C GLY A 53 23.38 -2.30 -2.86
N LEU A 54 23.38 -3.26 -1.92
CA LEU A 54 24.15 -3.19 -0.67
C LEU A 54 25.65 -3.39 -0.92
N PHE A 55 26.01 -4.40 -1.71
CA PHE A 55 27.40 -4.69 -2.04
C PHE A 55 28.04 -3.58 -2.88
N GLY A 56 27.28 -2.96 -3.78
CA GLY A 56 27.75 -1.84 -4.60
C GLY A 56 28.06 -0.55 -3.84
N VAL A 57 27.71 -0.46 -2.55
CA VAL A 57 28.00 0.71 -1.69
C VAL A 57 29.15 0.42 -0.71
N GLY A 58 29.76 -0.77 -0.79
CA GLY A 58 30.86 -1.18 0.09
C GLY A 58 30.41 -1.45 1.52
N MET A 59 29.10 -1.62 1.76
CA MET A 59 28.58 -1.98 3.07
C MET A 59 29.00 -3.42 3.39
N ARG A 60 29.86 -3.60 4.40
CA ARG A 60 30.20 -4.90 4.96
C ARG A 60 29.25 -5.16 6.13
N TYR A 61 28.25 -5.99 5.90
CA TYR A 61 27.31 -6.38 6.95
C TYR A 61 27.98 -7.40 7.88
N HIS A 62 28.13 -7.06 9.15
CA HIS A 62 28.54 -7.96 10.21
C HIS A 62 27.34 -8.20 11.12
N LEU A 63 26.97 -9.47 11.32
CA LEU A 63 25.91 -9.87 12.26
C LEU A 63 26.41 -9.70 13.69
N GLU A 64 26.29 -8.49 14.21
CA GLU A 64 26.64 -8.16 15.59
C GLU A 64 25.42 -7.65 16.35
N ALA A 65 24.96 -8.40 17.35
CA ALA A 65 23.79 -8.08 18.15
C ALA A 65 24.15 -7.17 19.34
N HIS A 66 24.50 -5.91 19.07
CA HIS A 66 24.83 -4.93 20.11
C HIS A 66 23.60 -4.12 20.56
N TRP A 67 22.69 -4.75 21.31
CA TRP A 67 21.43 -4.16 21.79
C TRP A 67 21.59 -2.87 22.62
N ARG A 68 22.76 -2.67 23.24
CA ARG A 68 23.08 -1.49 24.05
C ARG A 68 23.69 -0.34 23.24
N HIS A 69 23.88 -0.51 21.93
CA HIS A 69 24.44 0.52 21.08
C HIS A 69 23.51 1.75 21.06
N PRO A 70 24.04 2.98 21.26
CA PRO A 70 23.23 4.20 21.30
C PRO A 70 22.31 4.36 20.08
N GLY A 71 22.80 3.98 18.89
CA GLY A 71 22.01 4.01 17.65
C GLY A 71 20.82 3.03 17.64
N VAL A 72 20.95 1.85 18.25
CA VAL A 72 19.83 0.88 18.35
C VAL A 72 18.75 1.44 19.28
N ARG A 73 19.17 2.05 20.40
CA ARG A 73 18.26 2.69 21.35
C ARG A 73 17.52 3.89 20.73
N GLU A 74 18.22 4.69 19.92
CA GLU A 74 17.63 5.83 19.22
C GLU A 74 16.59 5.37 18.18
N VAL A 75 16.92 4.35 17.38
CA VAL A 75 15.97 3.73 16.44
C VAL A 75 14.74 3.21 17.19
N GLY A 76 14.93 2.48 18.31
CA GLY A 76 13.82 2.00 19.12
C GLY A 76 12.93 3.13 19.66
N ARG A 77 13.54 4.22 20.17
CA ARG A 77 12.83 5.40 20.68
C ARG A 77 11.97 6.08 19.61
N LEU A 78 12.47 6.18 18.38
CA LEU A 78 11.74 6.76 17.25
C LEU A 78 10.72 5.80 16.63
N MET A 79 10.97 4.49 16.68
CA MET A 79 10.04 3.48 16.20
C MET A 79 8.78 3.41 17.05
N LEU A 80 8.87 3.54 18.37
CA LEU A 80 7.73 3.42 19.27
C LEU A 80 6.55 4.36 18.92
N PRO A 81 6.73 5.69 18.79
CA PRO A 81 5.62 6.59 18.44
C PRO A 81 5.12 6.35 17.01
N ARG A 82 6.00 5.97 16.08
CA ARG A 82 5.59 5.60 14.71
C ARG A 82 4.73 4.33 14.71
N MET A 83 5.12 3.31 15.47
CA MET A 83 4.38 2.06 15.61
C MET A 83 3.03 2.32 16.28
N ALA A 84 2.95 3.16 17.30
CA ALA A 84 1.68 3.55 17.92
C ALA A 84 0.74 4.23 16.91
N GLY A 85 1.26 5.14 16.08
CA GLY A 85 0.47 5.78 15.01
C GLY A 85 -0.02 4.78 13.95
N LEU A 86 0.82 3.82 13.56
CA LEU A 86 0.44 2.79 12.58
C LEU A 86 -0.49 1.72 13.18
N ALA A 87 -0.36 1.44 14.48
CA ALA A 87 -1.18 0.45 15.17
C ALA A 87 -2.66 0.82 15.14
N ALA A 88 -3.01 2.11 15.21
CA ALA A 88 -4.40 2.56 15.10
C ALA A 88 -5.05 2.11 13.78
N ALA A 89 -4.35 2.26 12.65
CA ALA A 89 -4.84 1.80 11.35
C ALA A 89 -4.94 0.27 11.27
N GLN A 90 -3.98 -0.45 11.87
CA GLN A 90 -4.00 -1.91 11.91
C GLN A 90 -5.14 -2.46 12.78
N VAL A 91 -5.40 -1.83 13.93
CA VAL A 91 -6.53 -2.16 14.79
C VAL A 91 -7.84 -1.98 14.04
N ASN A 92 -8.00 -0.87 13.30
CA ASN A 92 -9.19 -0.66 12.47
C ASN A 92 -9.39 -1.81 11.46
N PHE A 93 -8.33 -2.23 10.78
CA PHE A 93 -8.41 -3.33 9.81
C PHE A 93 -8.73 -4.68 10.46
N VAL A 94 -8.12 -5.00 11.61
CA VAL A 94 -8.41 -6.23 12.37
C VAL A 94 -9.86 -6.25 12.85
N VAL A 95 -10.36 -5.12 13.36
CA VAL A 95 -11.75 -4.98 13.80
C VAL A 95 -12.70 -5.17 12.61
N ALA A 96 -12.39 -4.60 11.45
CA ALA A 96 -13.18 -4.77 10.23
C ALA A 96 -13.24 -6.24 9.79
N ILE A 97 -12.09 -6.95 9.79
CA ILE A 97 -12.04 -8.40 9.50
C ILE A 97 -12.84 -9.20 10.51
N PHE A 98 -12.75 -8.87 11.81
CA PHE A 98 -13.48 -9.56 12.87
C PHE A 98 -15.00 -9.45 12.74
N PHE A 99 -15.51 -8.32 12.25
CA PHE A 99 -16.92 -8.20 11.91
C PHE A 99 -17.24 -8.93 10.60
N ALA A 100 -16.42 -8.76 9.56
CA ALA A 100 -16.61 -9.42 8.26
C ALA A 100 -16.56 -10.96 8.35
N SER A 101 -15.77 -11.53 9.25
CA SER A 101 -15.67 -12.98 9.46
C SER A 101 -16.92 -13.59 10.10
N ARG A 102 -17.83 -12.77 10.62
CA ARG A 102 -19.13 -13.21 11.12
C ARG A 102 -20.27 -13.05 10.11
N LEU A 103 -19.97 -12.41 8.99
CA LEU A 103 -20.90 -12.31 7.87
C LEU A 103 -20.76 -13.54 6.98
N GLU A 104 -21.51 -13.56 5.89
CA GLU A 104 -21.48 -14.66 4.93
C GLU A 104 -20.10 -14.84 4.30
N GLU A 105 -19.81 -16.06 3.85
CA GLU A 105 -18.59 -16.39 3.12
C GLU A 105 -18.34 -15.41 1.95
N GLY A 106 -17.08 -15.05 1.74
CA GLY A 106 -16.68 -14.04 0.75
C GLY A 106 -16.71 -12.60 1.25
N SER A 107 -17.31 -12.30 2.41
CA SER A 107 -17.38 -10.92 2.95
C SER A 107 -16.00 -10.29 3.20
N ILE A 108 -15.03 -11.06 3.71
CA ILE A 108 -13.65 -10.59 3.91
C ILE A 108 -13.00 -10.25 2.56
N SER A 109 -13.17 -11.13 1.56
CA SER A 109 -12.63 -10.92 0.21
C SER A 109 -13.27 -9.70 -0.45
N ALA A 110 -14.59 -9.56 -0.36
CA ALA A 110 -15.33 -8.41 -0.88
C ALA A 110 -14.86 -7.10 -0.24
N LEU A 111 -14.66 -7.07 1.09
CA LEU A 111 -14.14 -5.89 1.79
C LEU A 111 -12.71 -5.55 1.33
N ASN A 112 -11.85 -6.55 1.14
CA ASN A 112 -10.49 -6.33 0.63
C ASN A 112 -10.50 -5.78 -0.81
N TYR A 113 -11.33 -6.31 -1.70
CA TYR A 113 -11.45 -5.81 -3.07
C TYR A 113 -12.05 -4.40 -3.12
N ALA A 114 -13.07 -4.13 -2.31
CA ALA A 114 -13.65 -2.80 -2.18
C ALA A 114 -12.62 -1.78 -1.67
N TRP A 115 -11.87 -2.13 -0.62
CA TRP A 115 -10.78 -1.29 -0.10
C TRP A 115 -9.70 -1.01 -1.15
N MET A 116 -9.34 -2.02 -1.95
CA MET A 116 -8.38 -1.87 -3.05
C MET A 116 -8.87 -0.86 -4.10
N LEU A 117 -10.15 -0.87 -4.44
CA LEU A 117 -10.73 0.11 -5.37
C LEU A 117 -10.81 1.51 -4.74
N ALA A 118 -11.22 1.60 -3.47
CA ALA A 118 -11.35 2.85 -2.73
C ALA A 118 -10.00 3.57 -2.52
N ILE A 119 -8.89 2.83 -2.38
CA ILE A 119 -7.56 3.43 -2.19
C ILE A 119 -6.96 3.97 -3.49
N MET A 120 -7.47 3.58 -4.67
CA MET A 120 -6.90 3.98 -5.96
C MET A 120 -6.87 5.51 -6.17
N PRO A 121 -7.96 6.28 -5.97
CA PRO A 121 -7.91 7.74 -6.12
C PRO A 121 -6.99 8.39 -5.09
N LEU A 122 -6.97 7.86 -3.86
CA LEU A 122 -6.10 8.35 -2.80
C LEU A 122 -4.63 8.18 -3.17
N ALA A 123 -4.26 7.01 -3.72
CA ALA A 123 -2.90 6.73 -4.17
C ALA A 123 -2.53 7.60 -5.38
N LEU A 124 -3.42 7.71 -6.37
CA LEU A 124 -3.18 8.41 -7.63
C LEU A 124 -3.05 9.93 -7.44
N PHE A 125 -3.90 10.53 -6.62
CA PHE A 125 -3.94 11.98 -6.44
C PHE A 125 -3.37 12.41 -5.09
N GLY A 126 -3.86 11.85 -3.99
CA GLY A 126 -3.47 12.27 -2.65
C GLY A 126 -1.99 12.02 -2.35
N VAL A 127 -1.58 10.75 -2.40
CA VAL A 127 -0.19 10.34 -2.09
C VAL A 127 0.79 10.91 -3.11
N ALA A 128 0.45 10.91 -4.40
CA ALA A 128 1.30 11.45 -5.45
C ALA A 128 1.57 12.95 -5.26
N ILE A 129 0.52 13.77 -5.04
CA ILE A 129 0.67 15.21 -4.80
C ILE A 129 1.43 15.47 -3.50
N ALA A 130 1.08 14.76 -2.41
CA ALA A 130 1.76 14.91 -1.13
C ALA A 130 3.27 14.62 -1.26
N THR A 131 3.64 13.55 -1.96
CA THR A 131 5.04 13.16 -2.18
C THR A 131 5.79 14.19 -3.03
N ALA A 132 5.14 14.75 -4.05
CA ALA A 132 5.75 15.77 -4.91
C ALA A 132 5.94 17.12 -4.19
N VAL A 133 5.00 17.50 -3.33
CA VAL A 133 5.01 18.81 -2.66
C VAL A 133 5.86 18.81 -1.39
N PHE A 134 6.03 17.66 -0.74
CA PHE A 134 6.73 17.56 0.54
C PHE A 134 8.14 18.17 0.55
N PRO A 135 9.03 17.93 -0.45
CA PRO A 135 10.36 18.56 -0.47
C PRO A 135 10.29 20.09 -0.56
N THR A 136 9.34 20.61 -1.32
CA THR A 136 9.11 22.06 -1.49
C THR A 136 8.70 22.70 -0.18
N MET A 137 7.74 22.08 0.54
CA MET A 137 7.31 22.57 1.85
C MET A 137 8.45 22.51 2.88
N ALA A 138 9.23 21.42 2.90
CA ALA A 138 10.37 21.28 3.80
C ALA A 138 11.42 22.39 3.56
N GLN A 139 11.69 22.73 2.30
CA GLN A 139 12.59 23.83 1.95
C GLN A 139 12.04 25.18 2.39
N GLN A 140 10.75 25.45 2.20
CA GLN A 140 10.12 26.73 2.58
C GLN A 140 10.14 26.96 4.10
N VAL A 141 9.99 25.90 4.90
CA VAL A 141 10.15 25.98 6.37
C VAL A 141 11.61 26.26 6.73
N ALA A 142 12.57 25.63 6.07
CA ALA A 142 13.99 25.84 6.34
C ALA A 142 14.48 27.26 6.01
N THR A 143 13.77 27.99 5.14
CA THR A 143 14.06 29.39 4.78
C THR A 143 13.16 30.40 5.49
N ASP A 144 12.59 30.04 6.65
CA ASP A 144 11.67 30.86 7.46
C ASP A 144 10.51 31.50 6.66
N SER A 145 10.08 30.84 5.58
CA SER A 145 9.07 31.34 4.65
C SER A 145 7.72 30.68 4.91
N LEU A 146 7.20 30.80 6.14
CA LEU A 146 5.96 30.13 6.56
C LEU A 146 4.74 30.54 5.71
N ASP A 147 4.65 31.79 5.26
CA ASP A 147 3.58 32.25 4.37
C ASP A 147 3.58 31.49 3.03
N LYS A 148 4.76 31.22 2.47
CA LYS A 148 4.89 30.45 1.21
C LYS A 148 4.50 28.99 1.43
N MET A 149 4.87 28.43 2.57
CA MET A 149 4.49 27.07 2.96
C MET A 149 2.98 26.92 3.15
N GLN A 150 2.33 27.87 3.82
CA GLN A 150 0.87 27.87 3.96
C GLN A 150 0.17 27.95 2.60
N ARG A 151 0.61 28.84 1.70
CA ARG A 151 0.06 28.94 0.33
C ARG A 151 0.21 27.63 -0.44
N THR A 152 1.38 26.98 -0.32
CA THR A 152 1.67 25.70 -0.96
C THR A 152 0.77 24.60 -0.42
N LEU A 153 0.57 24.54 0.90
CA LEU A 153 -0.33 23.60 1.55
C LEU A 153 -1.79 23.80 1.09
N TYR A 154 -2.30 25.03 1.11
CA TYR A 154 -3.66 25.33 0.67
C TYR A 154 -3.90 24.99 -0.79
N ALA A 155 -2.95 25.32 -1.67
CA ALA A 155 -3.02 24.96 -3.08
C ALA A 155 -3.07 23.44 -3.26
N SER A 156 -2.20 22.71 -2.54
CA SER A 156 -2.13 21.25 -2.60
C SER A 156 -3.41 20.60 -2.10
N LEU A 157 -3.93 21.02 -0.95
CA LEU A 157 -5.20 20.53 -0.41
C LEU A 157 -6.36 20.81 -1.37
N ARG A 158 -6.40 21.99 -1.97
CA ARG A 158 -7.43 22.34 -2.96
C ARG A 158 -7.36 21.42 -4.18
N TYR A 159 -6.16 21.13 -4.71
CA TYR A 159 -6.02 20.19 -5.83
C TYR A 159 -6.40 18.76 -5.45
N ILE A 160 -5.96 18.31 -4.27
CA ILE A 160 -6.31 16.98 -3.75
C ILE A 160 -7.82 16.83 -3.63
N LEU A 161 -8.51 17.78 -2.99
CA LEU A 161 -9.96 17.74 -2.83
C LEU A 161 -10.69 17.85 -4.17
N PHE A 162 -10.22 18.73 -5.06
CA PHE A 162 -10.79 18.91 -6.40
C PHE A 162 -10.70 17.64 -7.25
N LEU A 163 -9.69 16.79 -7.05
CA LEU A 163 -9.53 15.54 -7.80
C LEU A 163 -10.18 14.35 -7.10
N ILE A 164 -10.02 14.23 -5.77
CA ILE A 164 -10.55 13.10 -5.00
C ILE A 164 -12.06 13.14 -4.93
N ILE A 165 -12.70 14.30 -4.70
CA ILE A 165 -14.17 14.36 -4.55
C ILE A 165 -14.87 13.83 -5.81
N PRO A 166 -14.59 14.32 -7.03
CA PRO A 166 -15.21 13.78 -8.24
C PRO A 166 -14.85 12.32 -8.50
N ALA A 167 -13.62 11.89 -8.19
CA ALA A 167 -13.21 10.51 -8.36
C ALA A 167 -13.97 9.56 -7.41
N SER A 168 -14.15 9.95 -6.15
CA SER A 168 -14.97 9.22 -5.16
C SER A 168 -16.43 9.18 -5.57
N VAL A 169 -17.00 10.30 -6.04
CA VAL A 169 -18.37 10.33 -6.56
C VAL A 169 -18.50 9.40 -7.76
N GLY A 170 -17.54 9.41 -8.70
CA GLY A 170 -17.51 8.50 -9.83
C GLY A 170 -17.44 7.03 -9.41
N LEU A 171 -16.60 6.69 -8.44
CA LEU A 171 -16.51 5.34 -7.88
C LEU A 171 -17.82 4.91 -7.21
N ILE A 172 -18.47 5.80 -6.45
CA ILE A 172 -19.75 5.50 -5.78
C ILE A 172 -20.86 5.28 -6.80
N LEU A 173 -21.00 6.19 -7.78
CA LEU A 173 -22.07 6.12 -8.78
C LEU A 173 -21.89 4.97 -9.76
N LEU A 174 -20.64 4.62 -10.10
CA LEU A 174 -20.30 3.57 -11.06
C LEU A 174 -19.83 2.28 -10.40
N ARG A 175 -20.00 2.11 -9.08
CA ARG A 175 -19.51 0.96 -8.31
C ARG A 175 -19.91 -0.38 -8.93
N ASP A 176 -21.18 -0.56 -9.27
CA ASP A 176 -21.73 -1.82 -9.78
C ASP A 176 -21.13 -2.16 -11.16
N PRO A 177 -21.21 -1.28 -12.19
CA PRO A 177 -20.59 -1.58 -13.48
C PRO A 177 -19.06 -1.65 -13.41
N LEU A 178 -18.39 -0.90 -12.51
CA LEU A 178 -16.94 -0.97 -12.35
C LEU A 178 -16.50 -2.30 -11.74
N VAL A 179 -17.15 -2.73 -10.66
CA VAL A 179 -16.82 -4.00 -10.00
C VAL A 179 -17.11 -5.17 -10.93
N SER A 180 -18.26 -5.17 -11.60
CA SER A 180 -18.58 -6.20 -12.60
C SER A 180 -17.57 -6.23 -13.74
N LEU A 181 -17.25 -5.09 -14.35
CA LEU A 181 -16.26 -5.02 -15.44
C LEU A 181 -14.86 -5.49 -15.00
N LEU A 182 -14.42 -5.09 -13.80
CA LEU A 182 -13.07 -5.33 -13.33
C LEU A 182 -12.87 -6.71 -12.71
N LEU A 183 -13.87 -7.26 -12.03
CA LEU A 183 -13.71 -8.43 -11.18
C LEU A 183 -14.60 -9.61 -11.58
N GLU A 184 -15.77 -9.41 -12.18
CA GLU A 184 -16.73 -10.47 -12.50
C GLU A 184 -16.24 -11.35 -13.66
N ARG A 185 -15.48 -12.40 -13.31
CA ARG A 185 -14.94 -13.42 -14.21
C ARG A 185 -14.75 -14.74 -13.48
N GLY A 186 -15.08 -15.85 -14.16
CA GLY A 186 -14.89 -17.21 -13.63
C GLY A 186 -15.66 -17.42 -12.32
N GLU A 187 -14.94 -17.75 -11.26
CA GLU A 187 -15.49 -17.97 -9.90
C GLU A 187 -15.98 -16.69 -9.22
N PHE A 188 -15.65 -15.50 -9.73
CA PHE A 188 -16.18 -14.24 -9.22
C PHE A 188 -17.53 -13.96 -9.89
N ASP A 189 -18.58 -14.45 -9.27
CA ASP A 189 -19.96 -14.42 -9.76
C ASP A 189 -20.67 -13.05 -9.53
N PRO A 190 -21.88 -12.84 -10.10
CA PRO A 190 -22.63 -11.60 -9.91
C PRO A 190 -22.95 -11.30 -8.44
N ARG A 191 -23.06 -12.33 -7.60
CA ARG A 191 -23.28 -12.18 -6.16
C ARG A 191 -22.05 -11.57 -5.49
N SER A 192 -20.86 -12.09 -5.78
CA SER A 192 -19.59 -11.57 -5.31
C SER A 192 -19.37 -10.12 -5.76
N ALA A 193 -19.78 -9.80 -7.00
CA ALA A 193 -19.78 -8.44 -7.51
C ALA A 193 -20.73 -7.51 -6.74
N SER A 194 -21.95 -7.96 -6.45
CA SER A 194 -22.94 -7.19 -5.68
C SER A 194 -22.48 -6.91 -4.25
N ILE A 195 -21.90 -7.89 -3.55
CA ILE A 195 -21.40 -7.73 -2.17
C ILE A 195 -20.20 -6.77 -2.16
N THR A 196 -19.28 -6.91 -3.11
CA THR A 196 -18.11 -6.02 -3.25
C THR A 196 -18.53 -4.58 -3.58
N SER A 197 -19.50 -4.39 -4.46
CA SER A 197 -20.04 -3.07 -4.81
C SER A 197 -20.75 -2.41 -3.63
N SER A 198 -21.46 -3.20 -2.82
CA SER A 198 -22.08 -2.72 -1.59
C SER A 198 -21.03 -2.29 -0.57
N ALA A 199 -19.97 -3.07 -0.40
CA ALA A 199 -18.85 -2.74 0.46
C ALA A 199 -18.10 -1.48 -0.02
N LEU A 200 -17.97 -1.25 -1.33
CA LEU A 200 -17.29 -0.07 -1.90
C LEU A 200 -17.98 1.26 -1.56
N LEU A 201 -19.25 1.23 -1.16
CA LEU A 201 -19.97 2.43 -0.74
C LEU A 201 -19.51 2.96 0.62
N PHE A 202 -19.02 2.08 1.49
CA PHE A 202 -18.78 2.34 2.90
C PHE A 202 -17.28 2.33 3.23
#